data_AF-A0A945QZN8-F1
#
_entry.id   AF-A0A945QZN8-F1
#
_cell.length_a   1.000
_cell.length_b   1.000
_cell.length_c   1.000
_cell.angle_alpha   90.00
_cell.angle_beta   90.00
_cell.angle_gamma   90.00
#
_symmetry.space_group_name_H-M   'P 1'
#
loop_
_entity.id
_entity.type
_entity.pdbx_description
1 polymer ?
#
loop_
_entity_poly.entity_id
_entity_poly.type
_entity_poly.pdbx_seq_one_letter_code
_entity_poly.pdbx_strand_id
1 'polypeptide(L)'
;DAFIANHPGTDYAVLAGLQIAKLHFSAGNLSEAEAALRAITAAASSQLAPLVQIRLARLLGAQDRPEEGLTVLAEPLEWAGFMAARHEVEGDLLYQLDRLDEARQAYQLAVNTAGEEGLPGLTMKVEDLTFATASMDPAISDESSNNEAASVEAPAAGPDASADGSQADSKDNG
;
A
#
# COMPACT_ATOMS: atom_id res chain seq x y z
N ASP A 1 23.61 6.25 -41.97
CA ASP A 1 23.29 5.62 -40.67
C ASP A 1 21.87 5.90 -40.21
N ALA A 2 20.98 4.93 -40.42
CA ALA A 2 19.55 5.06 -40.10
C ALA A 2 19.25 5.05 -38.58
N PHE A 3 20.17 4.54 -37.76
CA PHE A 3 20.00 4.49 -36.30
C PHE A 3 20.07 5.87 -35.65
N ILE A 4 20.97 6.76 -36.09
CA ILE A 4 21.06 8.12 -35.54
C ILE A 4 19.92 9.01 -36.07
N ALA A 5 19.47 8.77 -37.31
CA ALA A 5 18.34 9.49 -37.90
C ALA A 5 16.99 9.17 -37.22
N ASN A 6 16.84 8.00 -36.62
CA ASN A 6 15.67 7.61 -35.82
C ASN A 6 15.76 7.99 -34.33
N HIS A 7 16.92 8.48 -33.86
CA HIS A 7 17.14 8.79 -32.45
C HIS A 7 17.92 10.10 -32.21
N PRO A 8 17.60 11.25 -32.83
CA PRO A 8 18.38 12.46 -32.60
C PRO A 8 17.77 13.26 -31.44
N GLY A 9 18.27 13.06 -30.20
CA GLY A 9 18.00 14.02 -29.12
C GLY A 9 17.86 13.56 -27.67
N THR A 10 18.28 12.42 -27.14
CA THR A 10 18.65 11.06 -27.55
C THR A 10 18.29 10.31 -26.25
N ASP A 11 17.75 9.10 -26.27
CA ASP A 11 17.54 8.37 -25.00
C ASP A 11 18.85 8.30 -24.17
N TYR A 12 20.00 8.34 -24.84
CA TYR A 12 21.31 8.55 -24.23
C TYR A 12 21.44 9.83 -23.39
N ALA A 13 20.99 10.99 -23.88
CA ALA A 13 21.01 12.26 -23.14
C ALA A 13 20.08 12.20 -21.91
N VAL A 14 18.92 11.53 -22.03
CA VAL A 14 18.00 11.30 -20.92
C VAL A 14 18.67 10.39 -19.89
N LEU A 15 19.31 9.29 -20.31
CA LEU A 15 20.09 8.40 -19.43
C LEU A 15 21.26 9.13 -18.75
N ALA A 16 21.96 10.01 -19.46
CA ALA A 16 23.01 10.84 -18.88
C ALA A 16 22.46 11.81 -17.83
N GLY A 17 21.32 12.47 -18.10
CA GLY A 17 20.63 13.31 -17.13
C GLY A 17 20.16 12.54 -15.90
N LEU A 18 19.65 11.32 -16.08
CA LEU A 18 19.29 10.42 -14.98
C LEU A 18 20.50 10.08 -14.10
N GLN A 19 21.69 9.93 -14.69
CA GLN A 19 22.93 9.69 -13.95
C GLN A 19 23.40 10.95 -13.21
N ILE A 20 23.31 12.12 -13.83
CA ILE A 20 23.62 13.42 -13.20
C ILE A 20 22.71 13.65 -11.98
N ALA A 21 21.40 13.45 -12.14
CA ALA A 21 20.45 13.57 -11.03
C ALA A 21 20.80 12.63 -9.86
N LYS A 22 21.19 11.38 -10.16
CA LYS A 22 21.64 10.43 -9.14
C LYS A 22 22.88 10.92 -8.40
N LEU A 23 23.88 11.47 -9.11
CA LEU A 23 25.09 12.02 -8.50
C LEU A 23 24.77 13.19 -7.56
N HIS A 24 23.91 14.11 -7.98
CA HIS A 24 23.45 15.21 -7.12
C HIS A 24 22.71 14.70 -5.89
N PHE A 25 21.80 13.74 -6.05
CA PHE A 25 21.08 13.12 -4.94
C PHE A 25 22.03 12.48 -3.93
N SER A 26 22.99 11.66 -4.39
CA SER A 26 23.98 11.03 -3.52
C SER A 26 24.90 12.01 -2.80
N ALA A 27 25.05 13.23 -3.34
CA ALA A 27 25.80 14.31 -2.71
C ALA A 27 24.95 15.17 -1.74
N GLY A 28 23.65 14.88 -1.59
CA GLY A 28 22.72 15.68 -0.79
C GLY A 28 22.23 16.95 -1.49
N ASN A 29 22.58 17.16 -2.76
CA ASN A 29 22.21 18.31 -3.56
C ASN A 29 20.83 18.08 -4.22
N LEU A 30 19.78 18.03 -3.39
CA LEU A 30 18.45 17.61 -3.83
C LEU A 30 17.83 18.56 -4.86
N SER A 31 18.05 19.87 -4.73
CA SER A 31 17.54 20.87 -5.68
C SER A 31 18.18 20.73 -7.07
N GLU A 32 19.48 20.45 -7.14
CA GLU A 32 20.18 20.20 -8.38
C GLU A 32 19.78 18.86 -9.01
N ALA A 33 19.51 17.84 -8.20
CA ALA A 33 18.94 16.59 -8.68
C ALA A 33 17.56 16.82 -9.33
N GLU A 34 16.73 17.67 -8.74
CA GLU A 34 15.40 18.01 -9.27
C GLU A 34 15.52 18.75 -10.60
N ALA A 35 16.38 19.77 -10.64
CA ALA A 35 16.65 20.53 -11.86
C ALA A 35 17.12 19.61 -13.00
N ALA A 36 18.01 18.66 -12.71
CA ALA A 36 18.49 17.70 -13.70
C ALA A 36 17.37 16.77 -14.22
N LEU A 37 16.48 16.29 -13.35
CA LEU A 37 15.34 15.45 -13.76
C LEU A 37 14.32 16.25 -14.59
N ARG A 38 13.97 17.47 -14.16
CA ARG A 38 13.02 18.32 -14.90
C ARG A 38 13.56 18.72 -16.28
N ALA A 39 14.87 18.94 -16.41
CA ALA A 39 15.50 19.29 -17.68
C ALA A 39 15.36 18.19 -18.74
N ILE A 40 15.26 16.92 -18.34
CA ILE A 40 15.15 15.77 -19.26
C ILE A 40 13.70 15.31 -19.49
N THR A 41 12.72 15.77 -18.71
CA THR A 41 11.31 15.34 -18.82
C THR A 41 10.75 15.52 -20.23
N ALA A 42 10.93 16.70 -20.83
CA ALA A 42 10.40 17.01 -22.16
C ALA A 42 11.14 16.28 -23.30
N ALA A 43 12.36 15.80 -23.05
CA ALA A 43 13.18 15.07 -24.02
C ALA A 43 13.02 13.55 -23.90
N ALA A 44 12.32 13.06 -22.87
CA ALA A 44 12.15 11.64 -22.64
C ALA A 44 11.21 11.01 -23.68
N SER A 45 11.65 9.91 -24.30
CA SER A 45 10.78 9.08 -25.13
C SER A 45 9.69 8.42 -24.28
N SER A 46 8.64 7.90 -24.93
CA SER A 46 7.57 7.17 -24.24
C SER A 46 8.06 5.97 -23.42
N GLN A 47 9.20 5.38 -23.80
CA GLN A 47 9.81 4.26 -23.08
C GLN A 47 10.52 4.70 -21.78
N LEU A 48 10.99 5.94 -21.72
CA LEU A 48 11.82 6.48 -20.65
C LEU A 48 11.09 7.49 -19.76
N ALA A 49 10.02 8.11 -20.27
CA ALA A 49 9.21 9.06 -19.52
C ALA A 49 8.68 8.49 -18.18
N PRO A 50 8.17 7.24 -18.11
CA PRO A 50 7.75 6.64 -16.84
C PRO A 50 8.88 6.59 -15.79
N LEU A 51 10.09 6.23 -16.21
CA LEU A 51 11.25 6.15 -15.32
C LEU A 51 11.65 7.54 -14.80
N VAL A 52 11.62 8.56 -15.65
CA VAL A 52 11.92 9.95 -15.26
C VAL A 52 10.90 10.44 -14.22
N GLN A 53 9.60 10.23 -14.46
CA GLN A 53 8.54 10.64 -13.52
C GLN A 53 8.66 9.91 -12.17
N ILE A 54 8.87 8.60 -12.17
CA ILE A 54 9.05 7.82 -10.93
C ILE A 54 10.20 8.36 -10.09
N ARG A 55 11.32 8.72 -10.71
CA ARG A 55 12.47 9.28 -9.99
C ARG A 55 12.22 10.69 -9.49
N LEU A 56 11.54 11.52 -10.28
CA LEU A 56 11.17 12.87 -9.87
C LEU A 56 10.21 12.84 -8.67
N ALA A 57 9.20 11.97 -8.70
CA ALA A 57 8.25 11.80 -7.60
C ALA A 57 8.94 11.35 -6.30
N ARG A 58 9.83 10.35 -6.37
CA ARG A 58 10.64 9.92 -5.21
C ARG A 58 11.51 11.05 -4.65
N LEU A 59 12.13 11.83 -5.52
CA LEU A 59 12.96 12.97 -5.11
C LEU A 59 12.14 14.04 -4.40
N LEU A 60 10.93 14.34 -4.91
CA LEU A 60 10.03 15.29 -4.28
C LEU A 60 9.61 14.83 -2.87
N GLY A 61 9.35 13.54 -2.67
CA GLY A 61 9.16 12.98 -1.34
C GLY A 61 10.37 13.17 -0.42
N ALA A 62 11.58 12.93 -0.93
CA ALA A 62 12.82 13.18 -0.18
C ALA A 62 13.09 14.67 0.14
N GLN A 63 12.38 15.59 -0.51
CA GLN A 63 12.39 17.03 -0.25
C GLN A 63 11.16 17.49 0.57
N ASP A 64 10.46 16.56 1.24
CA ASP A 64 9.25 16.85 2.01
C ASP A 64 8.12 17.48 1.16
N ARG A 65 8.06 17.15 -0.14
CA ARG A 65 7.02 17.58 -1.10
C ARG A 65 6.21 16.40 -1.68
N PRO A 66 5.66 15.48 -0.85
CA PRO A 66 5.00 14.28 -1.35
C PRO A 66 3.74 14.53 -2.20
N GLU A 67 2.93 15.56 -1.90
CA GLU A 67 1.77 15.93 -2.72
C GLU A 67 2.14 16.29 -4.17
N GLU A 68 3.28 16.97 -4.35
CA GLU A 68 3.77 17.29 -5.68
C GLU A 68 4.28 16.03 -6.39
N GLY A 69 4.88 15.10 -5.65
CA GLY A 69 5.25 13.78 -6.17
C GLY A 69 4.03 12.98 -6.66
N LEU A 70 2.92 13.00 -5.92
CA LEU A 70 1.66 12.38 -6.35
C LEU A 70 1.12 13.02 -7.63
N THR A 71 1.19 14.35 -7.73
CA THR A 71 0.81 15.09 -8.95
C THR A 71 1.65 14.64 -10.15
N VAL A 72 2.97 14.50 -9.96
CA VAL A 72 3.90 14.01 -11.00
C VAL A 72 3.53 12.60 -11.50
N LEU A 73 3.09 11.69 -10.62
CA LEU A 73 2.66 10.34 -11.00
C LEU A 73 1.26 10.29 -11.64
N ALA A 74 0.46 11.33 -11.48
CA ALA A 74 -0.88 11.45 -12.06
C ALA A 74 -0.87 11.92 -13.52
N GLU A 75 0.27 12.42 -14.02
CA GLU A 75 0.42 12.81 -15.42
C GLU A 75 0.07 11.66 -16.38
N PRO A 76 -0.68 11.95 -17.47
CA PRO A 76 -1.13 10.92 -18.39
C PRO A 76 0.04 10.36 -19.20
N LEU A 77 0.44 9.13 -18.88
CA LEU A 77 1.53 8.41 -19.52
C LEU A 77 1.16 6.94 -19.75
N GLU A 78 1.81 6.33 -20.73
CA GLU A 78 1.81 4.89 -20.91
C GLU A 78 2.79 4.25 -19.91
N TRP A 79 2.27 3.60 -18.88
CA TRP A 79 3.04 3.04 -17.77
C TRP A 79 3.42 1.57 -17.95
N ALA A 80 3.29 1.03 -19.17
CA ALA A 80 3.51 -0.38 -19.44
C ALA A 80 4.92 -0.82 -18.97
N GLY A 81 4.98 -1.81 -18.07
CA GLY A 81 6.22 -2.29 -17.44
C GLY A 81 6.68 -1.51 -16.20
N PHE A 82 6.10 -0.35 -15.91
CA PHE A 82 6.45 0.50 -14.76
C PHE A 82 5.33 0.61 -13.71
N MET A 83 4.14 0.07 -13.98
CA MET A 83 2.97 0.18 -13.11
C MET A 83 3.21 -0.26 -11.66
N ALA A 84 3.93 -1.37 -11.43
CA ALA A 84 4.27 -1.81 -10.08
C ALA A 84 5.13 -0.78 -9.34
N ALA A 85 6.17 -0.27 -10.01
CA ALA A 85 7.05 0.76 -9.44
C ALA A 85 6.33 2.10 -9.24
N ARG A 86 5.40 2.47 -10.13
CA ARG A 86 4.55 3.65 -9.96
C ARG A 86 3.74 3.55 -8.68
N HIS A 87 3.05 2.42 -8.47
CA HIS A 87 2.23 2.19 -7.29
C HIS A 87 3.05 2.08 -6.00
N GLU A 88 4.26 1.52 -6.07
CA GLU A 88 5.16 1.54 -4.92
C GLU A 88 5.49 2.98 -4.50
N VAL A 89 5.87 3.85 -5.46
CA VAL A 89 6.18 5.24 -5.13
C VAL A 89 4.95 6.00 -4.65
N GLU A 90 3.79 5.77 -5.26
CA GLU A 90 2.52 6.32 -4.80
C GLU A 90 2.27 5.96 -3.33
N GLY A 91 2.47 4.69 -2.95
CA GLY A 91 2.36 4.25 -1.56
C GLY A 91 3.39 4.91 -0.63
N ASP A 92 4.65 5.04 -1.06
CA ASP A 92 5.71 5.68 -0.29
C ASP A 92 5.37 7.15 0.02
N LEU A 93 4.81 7.88 -0.96
CA LEU A 93 4.42 9.28 -0.82
C LEU A 93 3.15 9.43 0.04
N LEU A 94 2.17 8.56 -0.13
CA LEU A 94 0.96 8.53 0.70
C LEU A 94 1.29 8.20 2.16
N TYR A 95 2.28 7.34 2.39
CA TYR A 95 2.77 7.03 3.73
C TYR A 95 3.38 8.26 4.42
N GLN A 96 4.20 9.04 3.71
CA GLN A 96 4.77 10.30 4.22
C GLN A 96 3.71 11.35 4.57
N LEU A 97 2.53 11.23 3.97
CA LEU A 97 1.38 12.10 4.22
C LEU A 97 0.45 11.58 5.33
N ASP A 98 0.84 10.53 6.05
CA ASP A 98 0.00 9.82 7.04
C ASP A 98 -1.33 9.28 6.46
N ARG A 99 -1.41 9.10 5.13
CA ARG A 99 -2.58 8.54 4.42
C ARG A 99 -2.46 7.02 4.34
N LEU A 100 -2.39 6.38 5.50
CA LEU A 100 -1.98 4.97 5.65
C LEU A 100 -2.87 3.97 4.90
N ASP A 101 -4.19 4.20 4.88
CA ASP A 101 -5.12 3.33 4.15
C ASP A 101 -4.91 3.36 2.64
N GLU A 102 -4.64 4.54 2.10
CA GLU A 102 -4.38 4.74 0.68
C GLU A 102 -2.99 4.20 0.33
N ALA A 103 -1.99 4.42 1.19
CA ALA A 103 -0.65 3.85 1.03
C ALA A 103 -0.68 2.32 0.94
N ARG A 104 -1.43 1.66 1.84
CA ARG A 104 -1.61 0.21 1.82
C ARG A 104 -2.25 -0.28 0.51
N GLN A 105 -3.29 0.41 0.04
CA GLN A 105 -3.95 0.08 -1.22
C GLN A 105 -2.99 0.21 -2.41
N ALA A 106 -2.20 1.28 -2.46
CA ALA A 106 -1.19 1.48 -3.49
C ALA A 106 -0.13 0.37 -3.46
N TYR A 107 0.39 0.00 -2.29
CA TYR A 107 1.34 -1.13 -2.20
C TYR A 107 0.71 -2.47 -2.60
N GLN A 108 -0.55 -2.72 -2.27
CA GLN A 108 -1.24 -3.95 -2.72
C GLN A 108 -1.37 -3.99 -4.24
N LEU A 109 -1.70 -2.86 -4.88
CA LEU A 109 -1.69 -2.76 -6.34
C LEU A 109 -0.29 -3.00 -6.91
N ALA A 110 0.76 -2.49 -6.26
CA ALA A 110 2.14 -2.70 -6.66
C ALA A 110 2.52 -4.20 -6.61
N VAL A 111 2.20 -4.92 -5.53
CA VAL A 111 2.43 -6.37 -5.38
C VAL A 111 1.69 -7.15 -6.46
N ASN A 112 0.38 -6.87 -6.62
CA ASN A 112 -0.46 -7.56 -7.60
C ASN A 112 0.05 -7.36 -9.04
N THR A 113 0.62 -6.18 -9.32
CA THR A 113 1.17 -5.85 -10.64
C THR A 113 2.53 -6.51 -10.87
N ALA A 114 3.36 -6.65 -9.83
CA ALA A 114 4.67 -7.29 -9.92
C ALA A 114 4.59 -8.81 -10.13
N GLY A 115 3.50 -9.44 -9.68
CA GLY A 115 3.29 -10.89 -9.78
C GLY A 115 4.09 -11.69 -8.76
N GLU A 116 4.23 -13.01 -8.97
CA GLU A 116 4.89 -13.94 -8.02
C GLU A 116 6.40 -13.69 -7.83
N GLU A 117 7.03 -12.95 -8.75
CA GLU A 117 8.42 -12.47 -8.61
C GLU A 117 8.51 -11.17 -7.77
N GLY A 118 7.38 -10.71 -7.22
CA GLY A 118 7.24 -9.50 -6.42
C GLY A 118 8.31 -9.37 -5.34
N LEU A 119 8.96 -8.21 -5.31
CA LEU A 119 10.10 -7.94 -4.46
C LEU A 119 9.73 -8.13 -2.97
N PRO A 120 10.45 -8.96 -2.19
CA PRO A 120 10.13 -9.23 -0.78
C PRO A 120 9.96 -7.98 0.10
N GLY A 121 10.67 -6.90 -0.23
CA GLY A 121 10.54 -5.62 0.47
C GLY A 121 9.19 -4.93 0.28
N LEU A 122 8.50 -5.17 -0.84
CA LEU A 122 7.17 -4.62 -1.10
C LEU A 122 6.08 -5.34 -0.31
N THR A 123 6.18 -6.66 -0.18
CA THR A 123 5.28 -7.45 0.69
C THR A 123 5.43 -7.04 2.15
N MET A 124 6.66 -6.82 2.63
CA MET A 124 6.92 -6.34 3.98
C MET A 124 6.28 -4.96 4.25
N LYS A 125 6.36 -4.02 3.30
CA LYS A 125 5.68 -2.71 3.41
C LYS A 125 4.15 -2.85 3.57
N VAL A 126 3.53 -3.80 2.86
CA VAL A 126 2.09 -4.09 3.01
C VAL A 126 1.79 -4.64 4.40
N GLU A 127 2.58 -5.62 4.86
CA GLU A 127 2.41 -6.25 6.17
C GLU A 127 2.55 -5.24 7.31
N ASP A 128 3.60 -4.41 7.31
CA ASP A 128 3.82 -3.35 8.32
C ASP A 128 2.61 -2.40 8.41
N LEU A 129 2.05 -1.99 7.26
CA LEU A 129 0.88 -1.12 7.23
C LEU A 129 -0.40 -1.80 7.69
N THR A 130 -0.61 -3.07 7.31
CA THR A 130 -1.78 -3.82 7.79
C THR A 130 -1.77 -3.92 9.32
N PHE A 131 -0.62 -4.22 9.92
CA PHE A 131 -0.47 -4.29 11.37
C PHE A 131 -0.64 -2.91 12.04
N ALA A 132 0.00 -1.87 11.51
CA ALA A 132 -0.10 -0.51 12.06
C ALA A 132 -1.56 -0.04 12.11
N THR A 133 -2.31 -0.25 11.04
CA THR A 133 -3.73 0.16 11.01
C THR A 133 -4.64 -0.70 11.87
N ALA A 134 -4.36 -2.00 12.02
CA ALA A 134 -5.09 -2.86 12.95
C ALA A 134 -4.86 -2.45 14.42
N SER A 135 -3.68 -1.91 14.75
CA SER A 135 -3.37 -1.41 16.09
C SER A 135 -3.97 -0.03 16.41
N MET A 136 -4.35 0.73 15.38
CA MET A 136 -4.94 2.08 15.52
C MET A 136 -6.46 2.06 15.71
N ASP A 137 -7.13 0.91 15.51
CA ASP A 137 -8.57 0.76 15.74
C ASP A 137 -8.86 -0.22 16.90
N PRO A 138 -8.90 0.26 18.17
CA PRO A 138 -9.10 -0.59 19.34
C PRO A 138 -10.59 -0.85 19.65
N ALA A 139 -11.51 -0.55 18.74
CA ALA A 139 -12.94 -0.75 18.97
C ALA A 139 -13.34 -2.23 18.77
N ILE A 140 -12.79 -3.15 19.57
CA ILE A 140 -13.45 -4.21 20.37
C ILE A 140 -12.31 -5.00 21.05
N SER A 141 -11.89 -4.58 22.24
CA SER A 141 -11.21 -5.44 23.20
C SER A 141 -11.94 -5.36 24.53
N ASP A 142 -12.92 -6.25 24.74
CA ASP A 142 -13.25 -6.78 26.06
C ASP A 142 -14.34 -7.87 25.95
N GLU A 143 -13.97 -9.14 26.05
CA GLU A 143 -14.45 -9.96 27.17
C GLU A 143 -13.67 -11.28 27.28
N SER A 144 -13.25 -11.53 28.52
CA SER A 144 -12.96 -12.85 29.10
C SER A 144 -11.60 -13.48 28.82
N SER A 145 -10.58 -12.91 29.47
CA SER A 145 -9.74 -13.75 30.33
C SER A 145 -10.64 -14.44 31.36
N ASN A 146 -10.73 -15.77 31.32
CA ASN A 146 -10.81 -16.62 32.51
C ASN A 146 -10.61 -18.07 32.08
N ASN A 147 -9.38 -18.53 32.26
CA ASN A 147 -9.07 -19.94 32.31
C ASN A 147 -9.09 -20.32 33.80
N GLU A 148 -10.12 -21.03 34.23
CA GLU A 148 -10.08 -21.79 35.48
C GLU A 148 -10.44 -23.24 35.19
N ALA A 149 -9.71 -24.10 35.87
CA ALA A 149 -9.43 -25.47 35.52
C ALA A 149 -10.55 -26.46 35.88
N ALA A 150 -10.30 -27.68 35.40
CA ALA A 150 -10.67 -28.96 36.01
C ALA A 150 -11.97 -29.64 35.52
N SER A 151 -11.74 -30.57 34.59
CA SER A 151 -12.04 -32.01 34.71
C SER A 151 -13.43 -32.45 35.22
N VAL A 152 -14.07 -33.29 34.39
CA VAL A 152 -14.53 -34.68 34.67
C VAL A 152 -15.92 -34.93 34.05
N GLU A 153 -15.90 -35.71 32.95
CA GLU A 153 -16.74 -36.88 32.65
C GLU A 153 -18.26 -36.72 32.43
N ALA A 154 -18.75 -37.54 31.49
CA ALA A 154 -20.09 -37.53 30.92
C ALA A 154 -21.06 -38.47 31.69
N PRO A 155 -22.24 -38.88 31.15
CA PRO A 155 -23.55 -38.49 31.69
C PRO A 155 -24.39 -39.69 32.21
N ALA A 156 -25.33 -39.47 33.15
CA ALA A 156 -26.42 -40.43 33.37
C ALA A 156 -27.64 -39.89 34.14
N ALA A 157 -28.81 -40.15 33.56
CA ALA A 157 -30.05 -40.63 34.20
C ALA A 157 -30.91 -39.71 35.10
N GLY A 158 -32.12 -39.43 34.59
CA GLY A 158 -33.36 -39.87 35.27
C GLY A 158 -34.06 -38.85 36.20
N PRO A 159 -35.34 -38.49 35.93
CA PRO A 159 -36.10 -37.57 36.76
C PRO A 159 -36.90 -38.31 37.84
N ASP A 160 -36.96 -37.78 39.06
CA ASP A 160 -38.01 -38.12 40.01
C ASP A 160 -38.16 -37.02 41.07
N ALA A 161 -39.32 -36.35 41.08
CA ALA A 161 -39.97 -35.81 42.28
C ALA A 161 -41.30 -35.16 41.90
N SER A 162 -42.36 -35.90 42.22
CA SER A 162 -43.75 -35.47 42.23
C SER A 162 -44.06 -34.52 43.40
N ALA A 163 -44.93 -33.54 43.17
CA ALA A 163 -45.89 -32.91 44.09
C ALA A 163 -46.22 -31.49 43.58
N ASP A 164 -47.39 -30.89 43.72
CA ASP A 164 -48.75 -31.27 44.12
C ASP A 164 -49.58 -29.98 43.98
N GLY A 165 -50.87 -30.10 43.68
CA GLY A 165 -51.89 -29.11 44.04
C GLY A 165 -51.99 -27.82 43.22
N SER A 166 -52.97 -27.76 42.30
CA SER A 166 -54.20 -26.97 42.48
C SER A 166 -55.08 -26.97 41.23
N GLN A 167 -56.27 -27.57 41.37
CA GLN A 167 -57.40 -27.43 40.46
C GLN A 167 -58.03 -26.04 40.60
N ALA A 168 -58.49 -25.46 39.48
CA ALA A 168 -59.69 -24.64 39.46
C ALA A 168 -60.34 -24.68 38.06
N ASP A 169 -61.56 -25.21 38.04
CA ASP A 169 -62.52 -25.28 36.94
C ASP A 169 -62.86 -23.93 36.30
N SER A 170 -63.10 -23.89 34.98
CA SER A 170 -64.42 -23.54 34.46
C SER A 170 -64.56 -23.68 32.95
N LYS A 171 -65.78 -24.07 32.59
CA LYS A 171 -66.27 -24.51 31.30
C LYS A 171 -66.52 -23.36 30.32
N ASP A 172 -66.29 -23.68 29.05
CA ASP A 172 -67.24 -23.58 27.92
C ASP A 172 -68.54 -22.79 28.16
N ASN A 173 -68.75 -21.77 27.33
CA ASN A 173 -70.04 -21.41 26.74
C ASN A 173 -69.82 -20.34 25.64
N GLY A 174 -70.03 -20.70 24.38
CA GLY A 174 -70.25 -19.75 23.27
C GLY A 174 -69.69 -20.17 21.93
#